data_AF-A0A2E8JS34-F1
#
_entry.id   AF-A0A2E8JS34-F1
#
_cell.length_a   1.000
_cell.length_b   1.000
_cell.length_c   1.000
_cell.angle_alpha   90.00
_cell.angle_beta   90.00
_cell.angle_gamma   90.00
#
_symmetry.space_group_name_H-M   'P 1'
#
loop_
_entity.id
_entity.type
_entity.pdbx_description
1 polymer ?
#
loop_
_entity_poly.entity_id
_entity_poly.type
_entity_poly.pdbx_seq_one_letter_code
_entity_poly.pdbx_strand_id
1 'polypeptide(L)'
;MKNLSGNQNYIEVLEQLAKLKVAKGASAMLYVVQPSTASAIDVIYDDAGVARLGYSKARLQDYLQANPGHRVMDATELHALLLEMHRRPVQEISEDDFNYALEVLPPLDYQASGGYLSFKMSEFYTADITSIYVRDPEGRCFKFQDQASTSAADCVQRVVSFKTAEGEGAIKKPTSSSPGL
;
A
#
# COMPACT_ATOMS: atom_id res chain seq x y z
N MET A 1 12.20 12.92 -4.20
CA MET A 1 11.65 12.39 -5.47
C MET A 1 10.64 13.41 -5.99
N LYS A 2 10.79 13.90 -7.22
CA LYS A 2 9.89 14.91 -7.77
C LYS A 2 8.65 14.20 -8.29
N ASN A 3 7.46 14.54 -7.78
CA ASN A 3 6.19 14.11 -8.36
C ASN A 3 6.04 14.73 -9.74
N LEU A 4 5.99 13.90 -10.78
CA LEU A 4 5.96 14.31 -12.18
C LEU A 4 4.50 14.39 -12.65
N SER A 5 4.02 15.62 -12.83
CA SER A 5 2.66 15.94 -13.25
C SER A 5 2.46 15.77 -14.77
N GLY A 6 1.19 15.67 -15.21
CA GLY A 6 0.73 15.26 -16.54
C GLY A 6 1.01 16.20 -17.72
N ASN A 7 2.19 16.80 -17.76
CA ASN A 7 2.66 17.65 -18.86
C ASN A 7 4.06 17.23 -19.37
N GLN A 8 4.36 15.93 -19.32
CA GLN A 8 5.65 15.41 -19.77
C GLN A 8 5.71 15.30 -21.30
N ASN A 9 6.77 15.86 -21.88
CA ASN A 9 7.10 15.66 -23.29
C ASN A 9 7.64 14.22 -23.50
N TYR A 10 7.36 13.58 -24.65
CA TYR A 10 7.87 12.25 -24.97
C TYR A 10 9.41 12.16 -24.88
N ILE A 11 10.13 13.24 -25.18
CA ILE A 11 11.59 13.31 -25.03
C ILE A 11 12.00 13.10 -23.56
N GLU A 12 11.32 13.78 -22.63
CA GLU A 12 11.61 13.66 -21.19
C GLU A 12 11.35 12.25 -20.68
N VAL A 13 10.31 11.58 -21.20
CA VAL A 13 9.98 10.19 -20.85
C VAL A 13 11.05 9.22 -21.34
N LEU A 14 11.56 9.40 -22.56
CA LEU A 14 12.66 8.56 -23.07
C LEU A 14 13.97 8.80 -22.32
N GLU A 15 14.28 10.04 -21.98
CA GLU A 15 15.42 10.35 -21.11
C GLU A 15 15.26 9.70 -19.73
N GLN A 16 14.05 9.74 -19.16
CA GLN A 16 13.75 9.10 -17.88
C GLN A 16 13.93 7.58 -17.98
N LEU A 17 13.44 6.95 -19.05
CA LEU A 17 13.60 5.52 -19.29
C LEU A 17 15.08 5.15 -19.44
N ALA A 18 15.86 5.94 -20.18
CA ALA A 18 17.30 5.72 -20.34
C ALA A 18 18.04 5.83 -18.99
N LYS A 19 17.78 6.88 -18.21
CA LYS A 19 18.33 7.07 -16.86
C LYS A 19 17.95 5.90 -15.94
N LEU A 20 16.70 5.45 -16.01
CA LEU A 20 16.21 4.34 -15.21
C LEU A 20 16.92 3.03 -15.56
N LYS A 21 17.15 2.75 -16.84
CA LYS A 21 17.88 1.56 -17.29
C LYS A 21 19.35 1.57 -16.88
N VAL A 22 19.99 2.75 -16.87
CA VAL A 22 21.34 2.90 -16.32
C VAL A 22 21.37 2.60 -14.82
N ALA A 23 20.37 3.09 -14.07
CA ALA A 23 20.33 2.96 -12.62
C ALA A 23 19.87 1.58 -12.11
N LYS A 24 18.90 0.96 -12.78
CA LYS A 24 18.20 -0.27 -12.31
C LYS A 24 18.39 -1.47 -13.23
N GLY A 25 19.17 -1.33 -14.32
CA GLY A 25 19.44 -2.39 -15.29
C GLY A 25 18.49 -2.39 -16.49
N ALA A 26 18.83 -3.19 -17.50
CA ALA A 26 18.17 -3.17 -18.82
C ALA A 26 16.67 -3.54 -18.79
N SER A 27 16.22 -4.27 -17.76
CA SER A 27 14.83 -4.66 -17.54
C SER A 27 13.97 -3.56 -16.92
N ALA A 28 14.54 -2.40 -16.58
CA ALA A 28 13.79 -1.31 -16.00
C ALA A 28 12.78 -0.72 -16.99
N MET A 29 11.55 -0.51 -16.51
CA MET A 29 10.42 -0.09 -17.31
C MET A 29 9.75 1.15 -16.73
N LEU A 30 9.13 1.93 -17.61
CA LEU A 30 8.11 2.91 -17.25
C LEU A 30 6.75 2.36 -17.67
N TYR A 31 5.73 2.75 -16.92
CA TYR A 31 4.35 2.35 -17.15
C TYR A 31 3.48 3.58 -17.31
N VAL A 32 2.44 3.46 -18.13
CA VAL A 32 1.28 4.33 -17.98
C VAL A 32 0.42 3.75 -16.88
N VAL A 33 0.08 4.58 -15.90
CA VAL A 33 -0.66 4.21 -14.69
C VAL A 33 -1.93 5.06 -14.61
N GLN A 34 -3.02 4.41 -14.21
CA GLN A 34 -4.23 5.09 -13.74
C GLN A 34 -4.14 5.26 -12.21
N PRO A 35 -3.87 6.47 -11.69
CA PRO A 35 -3.56 6.63 -10.28
C PRO A 35 -4.75 6.37 -9.35
N SER A 36 -5.97 6.63 -9.80
CA SER A 36 -7.20 6.42 -9.01
C SER A 36 -7.46 4.96 -8.64
N THR A 37 -6.84 4.02 -9.35
CA THR A 37 -7.01 2.58 -9.15
C THR A 37 -5.65 1.88 -8.92
N ALA A 38 -4.55 2.63 -8.81
CA ALA A 38 -3.18 2.12 -8.78
C ALA A 38 -2.90 1.04 -9.85
N SER A 39 -3.48 1.19 -11.04
CA SER A 39 -3.39 0.17 -12.09
C SER A 39 -2.35 0.55 -13.14
N ALA A 40 -1.40 -0.35 -13.39
CA ALA A 40 -0.58 -0.28 -14.60
C ALA A 40 -1.46 -0.61 -15.81
N ILE A 41 -1.55 0.32 -16.75
CA ILE A 41 -2.35 0.19 -17.97
C ILE A 41 -1.51 -0.43 -19.08
N ASP A 42 -0.30 0.08 -19.29
CA ASP A 42 0.61 -0.40 -20.34
C ASP A 42 2.06 -0.07 -20.00
N VAL A 43 2.99 -0.79 -20.61
CA VAL A 43 4.44 -0.52 -20.52
C VAL A 43 4.85 0.46 -21.61
N ILE A 44 5.82 1.32 -21.33
CA ILE A 44 6.35 2.30 -22.28
C ILE A 44 7.68 1.78 -22.82
N TYR A 45 7.85 1.86 -24.14
CA TYR A 45 9.10 1.55 -24.81
C TYR A 45 9.50 2.64 -25.81
N ASP A 46 10.79 2.65 -26.15
CA ASP A 46 11.36 3.48 -27.20
C ASP A 46 11.21 2.78 -28.56
N ASP A 47 10.50 3.41 -29.49
CA ASP A 47 10.40 3.02 -30.88
C ASP A 47 11.08 4.06 -31.76
N ALA A 48 12.36 3.88 -32.02
CA ALA A 48 13.19 4.76 -32.85
C ALA A 48 13.10 6.26 -32.45
N GLY A 49 13.17 6.54 -31.14
CA GLY A 49 13.09 7.90 -30.58
C GLY A 49 11.66 8.35 -30.27
N VAL A 50 10.67 7.47 -30.35
CA VAL A 50 9.26 7.75 -30.06
C VAL A 50 8.78 6.87 -28.92
N ALA A 51 8.32 7.49 -27.82
CA ALA A 51 7.70 6.76 -26.72
C ALA A 51 6.34 6.18 -27.14
N ARG A 52 6.21 4.85 -27.05
CA ARG A 52 4.98 4.11 -27.39
C ARG A 52 4.54 3.17 -26.29
N LEU A 53 3.25 2.86 -26.32
CA LEU A 53 2.62 1.89 -25.45
C LEU A 53 2.78 0.46 -25.97
N GLY A 54 3.18 -0.45 -25.08
CA GLY A 54 3.49 -1.86 -25.31
C GLY A 54 2.41 -2.62 -26.06
N TYR A 55 1.18 -2.55 -25.55
CA TYR A 55 0.03 -3.27 -26.08
C TYR A 55 -0.67 -2.49 -27.20
N SER A 56 -1.11 -1.26 -26.93
CA SER A 56 -1.91 -0.50 -27.90
C SER A 56 -1.11 0.05 -29.09
N LYS A 57 0.22 0.08 -28.99
CA LYS A 57 1.14 0.70 -29.97
C LYS A 57 0.93 2.21 -30.19
N ALA A 58 0.00 2.81 -29.46
CA ALA A 58 -0.29 4.24 -29.51
C ALA A 58 0.95 5.03 -29.12
N ARG A 59 1.08 6.24 -29.69
CA ARG A 59 2.04 7.21 -29.20
C ARG A 59 1.62 7.63 -27.80
N LEU A 60 2.59 7.67 -26.88
CA LEU A 60 2.33 7.99 -25.48
C LEU A 60 1.62 9.34 -25.33
N GLN A 61 2.06 10.35 -26.09
CA GLN A 61 1.49 11.70 -26.02
C GLN A 61 0.00 11.72 -26.41
N ASP A 62 -0.36 11.09 -27.53
CA ASP A 62 -1.75 11.00 -27.99
C ASP A 62 -2.63 10.28 -26.95
N TYR A 63 -2.09 9.22 -26.34
CA TYR A 63 -2.80 8.48 -25.29
C TYR A 63 -3.03 9.33 -24.03
N LEU A 64 -2.00 10.03 -23.53
CA LEU A 64 -2.13 10.86 -22.33
C LEU A 64 -3.04 12.07 -22.56
N GLN A 65 -3.04 12.64 -23.76
CA GLN A 65 -3.98 13.70 -24.13
C GLN A 65 -5.43 13.20 -24.10
N ALA A 66 -5.68 11.98 -24.57
CA ALA A 66 -7.01 11.36 -24.50
C ALA A 66 -7.39 10.91 -23.07
N ASN A 67 -6.42 10.77 -22.16
CA ASN A 67 -6.61 10.25 -20.81
C ASN A 67 -5.90 11.12 -19.76
N PRO A 68 -6.38 12.35 -19.48
CA PRO A 68 -5.69 13.35 -18.66
C PRO A 68 -5.47 12.94 -17.18
N GLY A 69 -6.17 11.90 -16.71
CA GLY A 69 -5.96 11.34 -15.37
C GLY A 69 -4.79 10.34 -15.28
N HIS A 70 -4.32 9.81 -16.41
CA HIS A 70 -3.23 8.83 -16.46
C HIS A 70 -1.86 9.51 -16.39
N ARG A 71 -0.87 8.79 -15.86
CA ARG A 71 0.48 9.31 -15.63
C ARG A 71 1.54 8.29 -15.96
N VAL A 72 2.77 8.75 -16.20
CA VAL A 72 3.93 7.88 -16.33
C VAL A 72 4.54 7.65 -14.95
N MET A 73 4.80 6.40 -14.60
CA MET A 73 5.44 6.02 -13.34
C MET A 73 6.43 4.87 -13.58
N ASP A 74 7.47 4.78 -12.76
CA ASP A 74 8.29 3.58 -12.70
C ASP A 74 7.68 2.51 -11.75
N ALA A 75 8.28 1.32 -11.70
CA ALA A 75 7.79 0.23 -10.84
C ALA A 75 7.82 0.59 -9.34
N THR A 76 8.78 1.41 -8.89
CA THR A 76 8.91 1.82 -7.49
C THR A 76 7.80 2.79 -7.11
N GLU A 77 7.51 3.76 -7.98
CA GLU A 77 6.43 4.73 -7.80
C GLU A 77 5.05 4.04 -7.80
N LEU A 78 4.82 3.13 -8.76
CA LEU A 78 3.60 2.34 -8.82
C LEU A 78 3.42 1.47 -7.56
N HIS A 79 4.50 0.83 -7.10
CA HIS A 79 4.46 0.04 -5.87
C HIS A 79 4.11 0.91 -4.66
N ALA A 80 4.72 2.09 -4.51
CA ALA A 80 4.38 3.01 -3.42
C ALA A 80 2.90 3.44 -3.45
N LEU A 81 2.36 3.71 -4.64
CA LEU A 81 0.94 4.03 -4.82
C LEU A 81 0.02 2.86 -4.43
N LEU A 82 0.40 1.62 -4.81
CA LEU A 82 -0.33 0.41 -4.41
C LEU A 82 -0.38 0.27 -2.88
N LEU A 83 0.75 0.48 -2.20
CA LEU A 83 0.85 0.45 -0.75
C LEU A 83 -0.07 1.51 -0.10
N GLU A 84 -0.02 2.75 -0.58
CA GLU A 84 -0.84 3.84 -0.06
C GLU A 84 -2.34 3.52 -0.17
N MET A 85 -2.78 2.99 -1.30
CA MET A 85 -4.19 2.75 -1.58
C MET A 85 -4.79 1.55 -0.84
N HIS A 86 -3.99 0.52 -0.56
CA HIS A 86 -4.50 -0.77 -0.05
C HIS A 86 -4.15 -1.03 1.40
N ARG A 87 -3.35 -0.17 2.04
CA ARG A 87 -3.20 -0.20 3.50
C ARG A 87 -4.53 0.05 4.19
N ARG A 88 -4.77 -0.70 5.26
CA ARG A 88 -5.92 -0.50 6.15
C ARG A 88 -5.41 -0.28 7.56
N PRO A 89 -6.00 0.67 8.30
CA PRO A 89 -5.61 0.92 9.68
C PRO A 89 -5.88 -0.29 10.57
N VAL A 90 -5.30 -0.27 11.77
CA VAL A 90 -5.64 -1.21 12.84
C VAL A 90 -7.10 -1.04 13.21
N GLN A 91 -7.78 -2.17 13.33
CA GLN A 91 -9.12 -2.28 13.89
C GLN A 91 -9.17 -3.48 14.83
N GLU A 92 -9.96 -3.37 15.89
CA GLU A 92 -10.29 -4.50 16.75
C GLU A 92 -11.27 -5.43 16.02
N ILE A 93 -11.11 -6.73 16.23
CA ILE A 93 -11.94 -7.80 15.67
C ILE A 93 -12.35 -8.77 16.78
N SER A 94 -13.32 -9.64 16.49
CA SER A 94 -13.68 -10.69 17.43
C SER A 94 -12.59 -11.78 17.52
N GLU A 95 -12.59 -12.53 18.62
CA GLU A 95 -11.74 -13.72 18.75
C GLU A 95 -12.10 -14.80 17.71
N ASP A 96 -13.39 -14.94 17.37
CA ASP A 96 -13.85 -15.86 16.34
C ASP A 96 -13.27 -15.52 14.96
N ASP A 97 -13.24 -14.22 14.59
CA ASP A 97 -12.62 -13.76 13.34
C ASP A 97 -11.12 -14.04 13.30
N PHE A 98 -10.45 -13.90 14.44
CA PHE A 98 -9.02 -14.18 14.58
C PHE A 98 -8.72 -15.67 14.40
N ASN A 99 -9.45 -16.53 15.10
CA ASN A 99 -9.27 -17.97 15.04
C ASN A 99 -9.63 -18.52 13.65
N TYR A 100 -10.72 -18.01 13.06
CA TYR A 100 -11.07 -18.35 11.68
C TYR A 100 -9.92 -18.04 10.71
N ALA A 101 -9.32 -16.85 10.81
CA ALA A 101 -8.20 -16.46 9.96
C ALA A 101 -6.94 -17.32 10.22
N LEU A 102 -6.72 -17.75 11.46
CA LEU A 102 -5.59 -18.60 11.83
C LEU A 102 -5.73 -20.04 11.30
N GLU A 103 -6.97 -20.53 11.18
CA GLU A 103 -7.27 -21.93 10.86
C GLU A 103 -7.61 -22.16 9.37
N VAL A 104 -7.99 -21.12 8.62
CA VAL A 104 -8.44 -21.27 7.22
C VAL A 104 -7.30 -21.65 6.26
N LEU A 105 -6.09 -21.11 6.48
CA LEU A 105 -4.90 -21.39 5.69
C LEU A 105 -3.67 -21.35 6.62
N PRO A 106 -2.59 -22.10 6.31
CA PRO A 106 -1.35 -22.00 7.06
C PRO A 106 -0.89 -20.53 7.16
N PRO A 107 -0.67 -20.01 8.38
CA PRO A 107 -0.25 -18.62 8.56
C PRO A 107 1.21 -18.41 8.13
N LEU A 108 1.51 -17.21 7.63
CA LEU A 108 2.88 -16.75 7.44
C LEU A 108 3.38 -16.05 8.69
N ASP A 109 4.67 -16.23 9.00
CA ASP A 109 5.38 -15.52 10.08
C ASP A 109 4.59 -15.50 11.41
N TYR A 110 4.09 -16.66 11.80
CA TYR A 110 3.45 -16.83 13.10
C TYR A 110 4.51 -16.67 14.20
N GLN A 111 4.29 -15.71 15.09
CA GLN A 111 5.22 -15.34 16.16
C GLN A 111 4.46 -15.19 17.47
N ALA A 112 5.08 -15.60 18.56
CA ALA A 112 4.60 -15.36 19.92
C ALA A 112 5.75 -14.75 20.75
N SER A 113 5.56 -13.52 21.25
CA SER A 113 6.58 -12.81 22.02
C SER A 113 5.94 -11.77 22.95
N GLY A 114 6.42 -11.70 24.20
CA GLY A 114 5.94 -10.71 25.17
C GLY A 114 4.45 -10.80 25.50
N GLY A 115 3.84 -11.98 25.38
CA GLY A 115 2.40 -12.19 25.54
C GLY A 115 1.56 -11.82 24.31
N TYR A 116 2.17 -11.23 23.28
CA TYR A 116 1.53 -11.01 21.99
C TYR A 116 1.68 -12.24 21.10
N LEU A 117 0.66 -12.46 20.28
CA LEU A 117 0.68 -13.40 19.16
C LEU A 117 0.44 -12.59 17.89
N SER A 118 1.21 -12.82 16.84
CA SER A 118 0.96 -12.21 15.54
C SER A 118 1.15 -13.21 14.41
N PHE A 119 0.38 -13.05 13.34
CA PHE A 119 0.60 -13.78 12.10
C PHE A 119 0.11 -12.97 10.89
N LYS A 120 0.42 -13.46 9.70
CA LYS A 120 0.01 -12.86 8.43
C LYS A 120 -0.73 -13.90 7.59
N MET A 121 -1.69 -13.46 6.78
CA MET A 121 -2.34 -14.36 5.83
C MET A 121 -1.38 -14.77 4.72
N SER A 122 -1.50 -16.02 4.27
CA SER A 122 -0.83 -16.51 3.06
C SER A 122 -1.45 -15.96 1.77
N GLU A 123 -2.65 -15.39 1.83
CA GLU A 123 -3.30 -14.70 0.71
C GLU A 123 -2.90 -13.23 0.65
N PHE A 124 -2.57 -12.75 -0.55
CA PHE A 124 -2.17 -11.37 -0.83
C PHE A 124 -3.28 -10.65 -1.60
N TYR A 125 -3.58 -9.41 -1.21
CA TYR A 125 -4.57 -8.58 -1.92
C TYR A 125 -4.00 -8.01 -3.22
N THR A 126 -2.80 -7.44 -3.13
CA THR A 126 -2.05 -6.88 -4.25
C THR A 126 -0.59 -6.75 -3.86
N ALA A 127 0.30 -7.00 -4.82
CA ALA A 127 1.75 -7.04 -4.59
C ALA A 127 2.11 -7.86 -3.34
N ASP A 128 2.71 -7.24 -2.34
CA ASP A 128 3.14 -7.83 -1.07
C ASP A 128 2.21 -7.48 0.11
N ILE A 129 1.01 -6.94 -0.13
CA ILE A 129 0.07 -6.55 0.92
C ILE A 129 -0.82 -7.73 1.32
N THR A 130 -0.88 -7.98 2.62
CA THR A 130 -1.67 -9.06 3.23
C THR A 130 -2.41 -8.57 4.46
N SER A 131 -3.37 -9.36 4.94
CA SER A 131 -3.95 -9.14 6.27
C SER A 131 -2.96 -9.59 7.34
N ILE A 132 -2.79 -8.75 8.37
CA ILE A 132 -1.95 -9.00 9.52
C ILE A 132 -2.86 -9.03 10.75
N TYR A 133 -2.67 -10.06 11.57
CA TYR A 133 -3.44 -10.29 12.78
C TYR A 133 -2.54 -10.25 14.00
N VAL A 134 -3.03 -9.65 15.08
CA VAL A 134 -2.32 -9.57 16.36
C VAL A 134 -3.31 -9.82 17.48
N ARG A 135 -2.97 -10.70 18.42
CA ARG A 135 -3.65 -10.85 19.70
C ARG A 135 -2.74 -10.33 20.81
N ASP A 136 -3.29 -9.49 21.67
CA ASP A 136 -2.56 -8.91 22.80
C ASP A 136 -2.57 -9.82 24.04
N PRO A 137 -1.80 -9.49 25.10
CA PRO A 137 -1.77 -10.27 26.33
C PRO A 137 -3.11 -10.33 27.09
N GLU A 138 -4.01 -9.38 26.83
CA GLU A 138 -5.36 -9.34 27.42
C GLU A 138 -6.38 -10.15 26.61
N GLY A 139 -5.98 -10.75 25.49
CA GLY A 139 -6.83 -11.55 24.61
C GLY A 139 -7.58 -10.75 23.55
N ARG A 140 -7.41 -9.42 23.47
CA ARG A 140 -8.03 -8.61 22.42
C ARG A 140 -7.35 -8.88 21.08
N CYS A 141 -8.15 -8.96 20.03
CA CYS A 141 -7.71 -9.34 18.69
C CYS A 141 -7.81 -8.16 17.73
N PHE A 142 -6.80 -8.00 16.88
CA PHE A 142 -6.68 -6.87 15.97
C PHE A 142 -6.31 -7.34 14.57
N LYS A 143 -6.77 -6.58 13.58
CA LYS A 143 -6.46 -6.78 12.16
C LYS A 143 -6.06 -5.46 11.50
N PHE A 144 -5.13 -5.53 10.56
CA PHE A 144 -4.85 -4.46 9.61
C PHE A 144 -4.33 -5.02 8.29
N GLN A 145 -4.14 -4.16 7.28
CA GLN A 145 -3.53 -4.55 6.01
C GLN A 145 -2.24 -3.77 5.80
N ASP A 146 -1.14 -4.49 5.58
CA ASP A 146 0.15 -3.94 5.21
C ASP A 146 1.02 -4.98 4.50
N GLN A 147 2.25 -4.59 4.16
CA GLN A 147 3.28 -5.41 3.57
C GLN A 147 3.56 -6.64 4.42
N ALA A 148 3.66 -7.80 3.78
CA ALA A 148 3.99 -9.06 4.41
C ALA A 148 5.41 -9.09 5.00
N SER A 149 6.27 -8.13 4.61
CA SER A 149 7.58 -7.91 5.20
C SER A 149 7.56 -7.15 6.52
N THR A 150 6.41 -6.61 6.95
CA THR A 150 6.27 -5.92 8.24
C THR A 150 6.65 -6.86 9.39
N SER A 151 7.63 -6.46 10.21
CA SER A 151 8.12 -7.32 11.29
C SER A 151 7.05 -7.54 12.37
N ALA A 152 7.10 -8.67 13.08
CA ALA A 152 6.19 -8.91 14.21
C ALA A 152 6.27 -7.80 15.28
N ALA A 153 7.46 -7.25 15.52
CA ALA A 153 7.65 -6.13 16.44
C ALA A 153 6.91 -4.86 15.97
N ASP A 154 7.00 -4.52 14.68
CA ASP A 154 6.27 -3.38 14.11
C ASP A 154 4.76 -3.62 14.13
N CYS A 155 4.31 -4.86 13.92
CA CYS A 155 2.89 -5.22 14.01
C CYS A 155 2.35 -4.96 15.43
N VAL A 156 3.07 -5.45 16.45
CA VAL A 156 2.73 -5.23 17.86
C VAL A 156 2.75 -3.75 18.19
N GLN A 157 3.77 -3.01 17.76
CA GLN A 157 3.88 -1.58 18.04
C GLN A 157 2.70 -0.77 17.49
N ARG A 158 2.16 -1.15 16.32
CA ARG A 158 0.96 -0.50 15.76
C ARG A 158 -0.29 -0.75 16.60
N VAL A 159 -0.46 -1.97 17.10
CA VAL A 159 -1.57 -2.30 18.00
C VAL A 159 -1.45 -1.57 19.33
N VAL A 160 -0.24 -1.48 19.89
CA VAL A 160 0.03 -0.67 21.08
C VAL A 160 -0.34 0.80 20.83
N SER A 161 0.10 1.39 19.73
CA SER A 161 -0.23 2.78 19.37
C SER A 161 -1.75 2.99 19.17
N PHE A 162 -2.44 2.02 18.57
CA PHE A 162 -3.89 2.04 18.41
C PHE A 162 -4.60 2.05 19.77
N LYS A 163 -4.26 1.12 20.67
CA LYS A 163 -4.84 1.02 22.03
C LYS A 163 -4.60 2.29 22.85
N THR A 164 -3.41 2.88 22.77
CA THR A 164 -3.10 4.14 23.46
C THR A 164 -3.99 5.29 22.96
N ALA A 165 -4.18 5.40 21.65
CA ALA A 165 -5.05 6.43 21.07
C ALA A 165 -6.53 6.26 21.47
N GLU A 166 -7.04 5.02 21.58
CA GLU A 166 -8.38 4.75 22.11
C GLU A 166 -8.53 5.20 23.57
N GLY A 167 -7.52 4.90 24.41
CA GLY A 167 -7.50 5.28 25.82
C GLY A 167 -7.47 6.79 26.04
N GLU A 168 -6.73 7.54 25.21
CA GLU A 168 -6.69 9.01 25.28
C GLU A 168 -8.00 9.66 24.78
N GLY A 169 -8.70 9.04 23.83
CA GLY A 169 -10.02 9.47 23.36
C GLY A 169 -11.12 9.34 24.42
N ALA A 170 -11.01 8.38 25.34
CA ALA A 170 -11.99 8.13 26.39
C ALA A 170 -11.97 9.15 27.54
N ILE A 171 -10.90 9.95 27.70
CA ILE A 171 -10.72 10.88 28.83
C ILE A 171 -11.44 12.23 28.62
N LYS A 172 -12.02 12.51 27.44
CA LYS A 172 -12.68 13.79 27.13
C LYS A 172 -14.23 13.76 27.15
N LYS A 173 -14.86 13.25 28.22
CA LYS A 173 -16.24 13.67 28.54
C LYS A 173 -16.21 14.70 29.67
N PRO A 174 -16.46 16.00 29.42
CA PRO A 174 -16.71 16.94 30.51
C PRO A 174 -17.99 16.48 31.22
N THR A 175 -17.87 16.20 32.51
CA THR A 175 -19.01 16.02 33.41
C THR A 175 -19.84 17.30 33.38
N SER A 176 -21.02 17.22 32.78
CA SER A 176 -22.04 18.26 32.86
C SER A 176 -22.50 18.35 34.31
N SER A 177 -21.90 19.24 35.09
CA SER A 177 -22.49 19.74 36.33
C SER A 177 -23.52 20.81 35.97
N SER A 178 -24.79 20.48 36.19
CA SER A 178 -25.87 21.45 36.41
C SER A 178 -26.91 20.75 37.30
N PRO A 179 -27.72 21.46 38.11
CA PRO A 179 -27.83 22.91 38.27
C PRO A 179 -27.71 23.38 39.74
N GLY A 180 -27.38 24.65 39.95
CA GLY A 180 -27.44 25.32 41.24
C GLY A 180 -28.27 26.59 41.15
N LEU A 181 -29.53 26.45 41.59
CA LEU A 181 -30.54 27.46 41.99
C LEU A 181 -31.07 28.43 40.92
#